data_AF-A0A2W5YWJ9-F1
#
_entry.id   AF-A0A2W5YWJ9-F1
#
_cell.length_a   1.000
_cell.length_b   1.000
_cell.length_c   1.000
_cell.angle_alpha   90.00
_cell.angle_beta   90.00
_cell.angle_gamma   90.00
#
_symmetry.space_group_name_H-M   'P 1'
#
loop_
_entity.id
_entity.type
_entity.pdbx_description
1 polymer ?
#
loop_
_entity_poly.entity_id
_entity_poly.type
_entity_poly.pdbx_seq_one_letter_code
_entity_poly.pdbx_strand_id
1 'polypeptide(L)'
;MRMSRRKAATLIAHGAAGVLLTRVTASAQETKAMTLLQRMRQKPLPDWAAEFDCHSWAQFFLKWILAHPAVTCAIPATNKSRHLEDNMQAGAGRLPDETLRKRMLDVIPSW
;
A
#
# COMPACT_ATOMS: atom_id res chain seq x y z
N MET A 1 4.05 -11.76 -24.17
CA MET A 1 2.59 -11.49 -24.20
C MET A 1 2.30 -10.38 -23.18
N ARG A 2 1.94 -9.17 -23.62
CA ARG A 2 1.81 -7.97 -22.75
C ARG A 2 0.43 -7.95 -22.10
N MET A 3 0.37 -8.17 -20.79
CA MET A 3 -0.89 -8.18 -20.05
C MET A 3 -1.37 -6.74 -19.80
N SER A 4 -2.60 -6.45 -20.18
CA SER A 4 -3.23 -5.14 -19.99
C SER A 4 -3.45 -4.84 -18.50
N ARG A 5 -3.28 -3.56 -18.12
CA ARG A 5 -3.44 -3.02 -16.76
C ARG A 5 -4.76 -3.41 -16.08
N ARG A 6 -5.83 -3.64 -16.86
CA ARG A 6 -7.12 -4.09 -16.34
C ARG A 6 -7.07 -5.52 -15.76
N LYS A 7 -6.26 -6.41 -16.35
CA LYS A 7 -6.16 -7.81 -15.90
C LYS A 7 -5.35 -7.97 -14.61
N ALA A 8 -4.42 -7.04 -14.32
CA ALA A 8 -3.63 -7.06 -13.08
C ALA A 8 -4.50 -6.75 -11.83
N ALA A 9 -5.44 -5.81 -11.95
CA ALA A 9 -6.41 -5.52 -10.89
C ALA A 9 -7.38 -6.70 -10.65
N THR A 10 -7.79 -7.40 -11.72
CA THR A 10 -8.69 -8.56 -11.63
C THR A 10 -8.03 -9.78 -10.99
N LEU A 11 -6.71 -9.98 -11.18
CA LEU A 11 -5.97 -11.09 -10.55
C LEU A 11 -5.88 -10.94 -9.02
N ILE A 12 -5.74 -9.70 -8.53
CA ILE A 12 -5.75 -9.37 -7.09
C ILE A 12 -7.10 -9.73 -6.45
N ALA A 13 -8.19 -9.68 -7.23
CA ALA A 13 -9.54 -9.93 -6.72
C ALA A 13 -9.95 -11.42 -6.69
N HIS A 14 -9.24 -12.33 -7.36
CA HIS A 14 -9.75 -13.70 -7.61
C HIS A 14 -8.80 -14.86 -7.31
N GLY A 15 -7.59 -14.66 -6.78
CA GLY A 15 -6.69 -15.79 -6.57
C GLY A 15 -5.58 -15.54 -5.56
N ALA A 16 -5.47 -16.47 -4.62
CA ALA A 16 -4.49 -16.52 -3.54
C ALA A 16 -3.03 -16.42 -4.03
N ALA A 17 -2.17 -15.92 -3.12
CA ALA A 17 -0.73 -15.62 -3.25
C ALA A 17 -0.41 -14.23 -3.83
N GLY A 18 -0.57 -13.20 -3.00
CA GLY A 18 -0.14 -11.84 -3.29
C GLY A 18 1.37 -11.65 -3.14
N VAL A 19 2.11 -11.65 -4.25
CA VAL A 19 3.43 -10.99 -4.35
C VAL A 19 3.23 -9.71 -5.17
N LEU A 20 3.14 -8.56 -4.50
CA LEU A 20 3.14 -7.26 -5.16
C LEU A 20 4.59 -6.82 -5.44
N LEU A 21 5.20 -7.37 -6.50
CA LEU A 21 6.49 -6.89 -7.01
C LEU A 21 6.28 -5.64 -7.88
N THR A 22 6.41 -4.44 -7.30
CA THR A 22 6.21 -3.15 -8.00
C THR A 22 7.41 -2.67 -8.81
N ARG A 23 8.18 -3.55 -9.48
CA ARG A 23 9.24 -3.10 -10.41
C ARG A 23 8.85 -3.39 -11.86
N VAL A 24 8.16 -2.42 -12.47
CA VAL A 24 8.07 -2.31 -13.94
C VAL A 24 9.29 -1.52 -14.41
N THR A 25 10.31 -2.21 -14.92
CA THR A 25 11.34 -1.58 -15.74
C THR A 25 10.81 -1.45 -17.16
N ALA A 26 10.61 -0.22 -17.63
CA ALA A 26 10.50 0.09 -19.05
C ALA A 26 11.45 1.26 -19.37
N SER A 27 12.16 1.10 -20.47
CA SER A 27 13.31 1.84 -20.98
C SER A 27 13.22 3.37 -20.97
N ALA A 28 14.36 4.00 -20.64
CA ALA A 28 14.90 5.27 -21.15
C ALA A 28 13.90 6.37 -21.53
N GLN A 29 13.61 7.25 -20.55
CA GLN A 29 13.70 8.72 -20.63
C GLN A 29 13.44 9.23 -19.19
N GLU A 30 14.50 9.62 -18.47
CA GLU A 30 14.45 9.97 -17.04
C GLU A 30 13.63 11.24 -16.78
N THR A 31 12.35 11.08 -16.48
CA THR A 31 11.70 11.89 -15.47
C THR A 31 11.67 11.06 -14.20
N LYS A 32 12.27 11.59 -13.11
CA LYS A 32 12.26 10.93 -11.79
C LYS A 32 10.83 10.96 -11.24
N ALA A 33 9.98 10.05 -11.72
CA ALA A 33 8.60 9.94 -11.29
C ALA A 33 8.58 9.47 -9.82
N MET A 34 8.16 10.38 -8.94
CA MET A 34 8.02 10.10 -7.51
C MET A 34 6.93 9.04 -7.29
N THR A 35 7.22 8.04 -6.44
CA THR A 35 6.26 6.97 -6.09
C THR A 35 5.08 7.51 -5.28
N LEU A 36 3.95 6.79 -5.23
CA LEU A 36 2.79 7.20 -4.44
C LEU A 36 3.16 7.45 -2.97
N LEU A 37 3.92 6.54 -2.34
CA LEU A 37 4.37 6.70 -0.96
C LEU A 37 5.21 7.97 -0.78
N GLN A 38 6.11 8.27 -1.72
CA GLN A 38 6.92 9.49 -1.66
C GLN A 38 6.06 10.76 -1.77
N ARG A 39 5.04 10.76 -2.63
CA ARG A 39 4.08 11.88 -2.75
C ARG A 39 3.27 12.06 -1.47
N MET A 40 2.76 10.98 -0.91
CA MET A 40 1.91 11.02 0.26
C MET A 40 2.68 11.38 1.53
N ARG A 41 3.97 11.02 1.64
CA ARG A 41 4.85 11.45 2.74
C ARG A 41 5.00 12.97 2.91
N GLN A 42 4.62 13.77 1.90
CA GLN A 42 4.60 15.23 1.98
C GLN A 42 3.27 15.78 2.53
N LYS A 43 2.27 14.93 2.75
CA LYS A 43 0.96 15.30 3.28
C LYS A 43 0.83 14.87 4.75
N PRO A 44 0.09 15.61 5.57
CA PRO A 44 -0.28 15.13 6.90
C PRO A 44 -1.09 13.83 6.76
N LEU A 45 -0.88 12.91 7.70
CA LEU A 45 -1.75 11.75 7.82
C LEU A 45 -3.15 12.24 8.24
N PRO A 46 -4.25 11.65 7.73
CA PRO A 46 -5.57 12.03 8.20
C PRO A 46 -5.72 11.80 9.71
N ASP A 47 -6.38 12.71 10.43
CA ASP A 47 -6.54 12.61 11.89
C ASP A 47 -7.23 11.30 12.32
N TRP A 48 -8.17 10.83 11.49
CA TRP A 48 -8.88 9.57 11.70
C TRP A 48 -8.01 8.31 11.52
N ALA A 49 -6.75 8.44 11.08
CA ALA A 49 -5.83 7.30 11.02
C ALA A 49 -5.55 6.69 12.40
N ALA A 50 -5.67 7.49 13.47
CA ALA A 50 -5.55 7.01 14.84
C ALA A 50 -6.68 6.04 15.24
N GLU A 51 -7.83 6.04 14.54
CA GLU A 51 -8.95 5.13 14.81
C GLU A 51 -8.56 3.65 14.65
N PHE A 52 -7.53 3.36 13.85
CA PHE A 52 -7.01 2.02 13.58
C PHE A 52 -5.50 1.92 13.85
N ASP A 53 -5.03 2.69 14.84
CA ASP A 53 -3.66 2.62 15.38
C ASP A 53 -2.58 2.82 14.29
N CYS A 54 -2.84 3.77 13.38
CA CYS A 54 -1.94 4.08 12.26
C CYS A 54 -1.26 5.44 12.46
N HIS A 55 0.08 5.43 12.42
CA HIS A 55 0.92 6.59 12.73
C HIS A 55 1.81 7.03 11.57
N SER A 56 1.80 6.31 10.44
CA SER A 56 2.60 6.64 9.27
C SER A 56 1.89 6.29 7.95
N TRP A 57 2.30 6.92 6.86
CA TRP A 57 1.81 6.58 5.52
C TRP A 57 2.19 5.16 5.08
N ALA A 58 3.32 4.64 5.54
CA ALA A 58 3.69 3.25 5.23
C ALA A 58 2.76 2.27 5.96
N GLN A 59 2.48 2.53 7.24
CA GLN A 59 1.48 1.78 8.00
C GLN A 59 0.10 1.89 7.36
N PHE A 60 -0.31 3.08 6.90
CA PHE A 60 -1.60 3.30 6.26
C PHE A 60 -1.81 2.37 5.06
N PHE A 61 -0.83 2.31 4.14
CA PHE A 61 -0.93 1.43 2.98
C PHE A 61 -0.83 -0.05 3.35
N LEU A 62 0.06 -0.41 4.27
CA LEU A 62 0.21 -1.80 4.68
C LEU A 62 -1.04 -2.32 5.41
N LYS A 63 -1.63 -1.53 6.32
CA LYS A 63 -2.88 -1.86 7.00
C LYS A 63 -4.04 -1.99 6.00
N TRP A 64 -4.10 -1.17 4.95
CA TRP A 64 -5.11 -1.33 3.89
C TRP A 64 -4.99 -2.66 3.14
N ILE A 65 -3.76 -3.13 2.91
CA ILE A 65 -3.47 -4.42 2.28
C ILE A 65 -3.80 -5.57 3.24
N LEU A 66 -3.27 -5.51 4.47
CA LEU A 66 -3.43 -6.53 5.51
C LEU A 66 -4.89 -6.74 5.94
N ALA A 67 -5.71 -5.70 5.86
CA ALA A 67 -7.13 -5.78 6.18
C ALA A 67 -7.99 -6.50 5.12
N HIS A 68 -7.42 -6.95 4.00
CA HIS A 68 -8.15 -7.78 3.05
C HIS A 68 -8.17 -9.25 3.51
N PRO A 69 -9.34 -9.90 3.65
CA PRO A 69 -9.42 -11.27 4.18
C PRO A 69 -8.67 -12.30 3.33
N ALA A 70 -8.49 -12.05 2.04
CA ALA A 70 -7.68 -12.91 1.16
C ALA A 70 -6.15 -12.71 1.28
N VAL A 71 -5.68 -11.72 2.03
CA VAL A 71 -4.25 -11.47 2.24
C VAL A 71 -3.78 -12.22 3.48
N THR A 72 -2.84 -13.13 3.30
CA THR A 72 -2.27 -13.94 4.39
C THR A 72 -0.90 -13.43 4.85
N CYS A 73 -0.19 -12.68 4.00
CA CYS A 73 1.13 -12.14 4.28
C CYS A 73 1.39 -10.90 3.42
N ALA A 74 2.11 -9.92 3.96
CA ALA A 74 2.65 -8.77 3.23
C ALA A 74 4.17 -8.71 3.41
N ILE A 75 4.92 -8.57 2.30
CA ILE A 75 6.39 -8.56 2.30
C ILE A 75 6.89 -7.21 1.75
N PRO A 76 6.94 -6.15 2.58
CA PRO A 76 7.42 -4.85 2.14
C PRO A 76 8.94 -4.83 2.00
N ALA A 77 9.43 -4.50 0.81
CA ALA A 77 10.87 -4.36 0.55
C ALA A 77 11.44 -3.10 1.22
N THR A 78 12.45 -3.27 2.07
CA THR A 78 13.23 -2.18 2.65
C THR A 78 14.66 -2.63 2.95
N ASN A 79 15.61 -1.70 2.89
CA ASN A 79 16.99 -1.88 3.35
C ASN A 79 17.34 -0.94 4.52
N LYS A 80 16.34 -0.31 5.15
CA LYS A 80 16.50 0.63 6.26
C LYS A 80 15.77 0.09 7.49
N SER A 81 16.48 -0.11 8.59
CA SER A 81 15.94 -0.61 9.87
C SER A 81 14.72 0.18 10.33
N ARG A 82 14.80 1.53 10.32
CA ARG A 82 13.68 2.41 10.68
C ARG A 82 12.38 2.16 9.88
N HIS A 83 12.50 1.78 8.60
CA HIS A 83 11.33 1.47 7.78
C HIS A 83 10.83 0.06 8.08
N LEU A 84 11.74 -0.87 8.42
CA LEU A 84 11.36 -2.21 8.85
C LEU A 84 10.55 -2.12 10.15
N GLU A 85 11.02 -1.37 11.15
CA GLU A 85 10.31 -1.12 12.40
C GLU A 85 8.90 -0.55 12.13
N ASP A 86 8.80 0.49 11.29
CA ASP A 86 7.51 1.09 10.93
C ASP A 86 6.58 0.11 10.18
N ASN A 87 7.13 -0.70 9.28
CA ASN A 87 6.37 -1.73 8.56
C ASN A 87 5.85 -2.82 9.51
N MET A 88 6.64 -3.20 10.52
CA MET A 88 6.23 -4.19 11.52
C MET A 88 5.05 -3.69 12.36
N GLN A 89 5.04 -2.39 12.71
CA GLN A 89 3.91 -1.78 13.44
C GLN A 89 2.61 -1.76 12.63
N ALA A 90 2.67 -1.85 11.30
CA ALA A 90 1.46 -1.97 10.49
C ALA A 90 0.67 -3.26 10.77
N GLY A 91 1.36 -4.33 11.20
CA GLY A 91 0.75 -5.61 11.58
C GLY A 91 0.22 -5.67 13.01
N ALA A 92 0.41 -4.61 13.81
CA ALA A 92 -0.04 -4.54 15.19
C ALA A 92 -1.30 -3.65 15.33
N GLY A 93 -2.04 -3.84 16.42
CA GLY A 93 -3.25 -3.05 16.72
C GLY A 93 -4.41 -3.37 15.78
N ARG A 94 -5.35 -2.43 15.66
CA ARG A 94 -6.55 -2.58 14.84
C ARG A 94 -6.23 -2.50 13.35
N LEU A 95 -6.94 -3.30 12.56
CA LEU A 95 -6.97 -3.19 11.11
C LEU A 95 -8.25 -2.46 10.70
N PRO A 96 -8.22 -1.66 9.61
CA PRO A 96 -9.42 -1.01 9.11
C PRO A 96 -10.45 -2.06 8.64
N ASP A 97 -11.72 -1.86 8.95
CA ASP A 97 -12.81 -2.67 8.39
C ASP A 97 -13.10 -2.31 6.93
N GLU A 98 -14.08 -2.96 6.30
CA GLU A 98 -14.41 -2.69 4.90
C GLU A 98 -14.82 -1.23 4.65
N THR A 99 -15.54 -0.62 5.60
CA THR A 99 -15.99 0.77 5.51
C THR A 99 -14.80 1.73 5.55
N LEU A 100 -13.90 1.55 6.52
CA LEU A 100 -12.66 2.31 6.63
C LEU A 100 -11.77 2.11 5.40
N ARG A 101 -11.63 0.88 4.89
CA ARG A 101 -10.84 0.61 3.68
C ARG A 101 -11.36 1.33 2.44
N LYS A 102 -12.68 1.51 2.32
CA LYS A 102 -13.29 2.34 1.26
C LYS A 102 -12.93 3.82 1.47
N ARG A 103 -13.12 4.35 2.68
CA ARG A 103 -12.75 5.74 3.05
C ARG A 103 -11.27 6.05 2.79
N MET A 104 -10.37 5.08 2.99
CA MET A 104 -8.94 5.24 2.71
C MET A 104 -8.65 5.57 1.24
N LEU A 105 -9.50 5.15 0.30
CA LEU A 105 -9.32 5.43 -1.13
C LEU A 105 -9.56 6.91 -1.47
N ASP A 106 -10.43 7.59 -0.71
CA ASP A 106 -10.75 9.01 -0.94
C ASP A 106 -9.55 9.93 -0.67
N VAL A 107 -8.58 9.46 0.11
CA VAL A 107 -7.35 10.20 0.44
C VAL A 107 -6.29 10.06 -0.66
N ILE A 108 -6.41 9.04 -1.50
CA ILE A 108 -5.43 8.74 -2.54
C ILE A 108 -5.75 9.59 -3.77
N PRO A 109 -4.79 10.40 -4.26
CA PRO A 109 -5.03 11.20 -5.46
C PRO A 109 -5.34 10.30 -6.67
N SER A 110 -6.29 10.73 -7.50
CA SER A 110 -6.58 10.10 -8.79
C SER A 110 -5.33 10.08 -9.67
N TRP A 111 -5.09 8.95 -10.33
CA TRP A 111 -3.90 8.66 -11.14
C TRP A 111 -3.88 9.37 -12.48
#